data_AF-A0A2V6BB79-F1
#
_entry.id   AF-A0A2V6BB79-F1
#
_cell.length_a   1.000
_cell.length_b   1.000
_cell.length_c   1.000
_cell.angle_alpha   90.00
_cell.angle_beta   90.00
_cell.angle_gamma   90.00
#
_symmetry.space_group_name_H-M   'P 1'
#
loop_
_entity.id
_entity.type
_entity.pdbx_description
1 polymer ?
#
loop_
_entity_poly.entity_id
_entity_poly.type
_entity_poly.pdbx_seq_one_letter_code
_entity_poly.pdbx_strand_id
1 'polypeptide(L)'
;MLEFGADPDEIVALVNEWQQSRPPQLRELLWYRIPIATDMRNWRWVTLSAVMAGRRPEHKLNVLQEGENPIDLSIFNAGEADEQLNAGVTATWTGAELTASDALSGWSVRSEHGRAIFNVTTSKSVRLPPGGTRKIGWLRFDQTTNLRAKLSNQSEPLR
;
A
#
# COMPACT_ATOMS: atom_id res chain seq x y z
N MET A 1 -11.36 17.17 10.93
CA MET A 1 -11.76 16.04 11.80
C MET A 1 -10.50 15.25 12.05
N LEU A 2 -9.97 15.26 13.28
CA LEU A 2 -8.84 14.42 13.68
C LEU A 2 -9.37 12.99 13.82
N GLU A 3 -8.75 12.05 13.12
CA GLU A 3 -9.02 10.62 13.24
C GLU A 3 -7.86 10.02 14.03
N PHE A 4 -8.15 9.48 15.22
CA PHE A 4 -7.18 8.84 16.09
C PHE A 4 -7.34 7.33 15.97
N GLY A 5 -6.62 6.72 15.03
CA GLY A 5 -6.43 5.28 14.99
C GLY A 5 -5.30 4.87 15.93
N ALA A 6 -5.42 3.73 16.61
CA ALA A 6 -4.27 3.15 17.29
C ALA A 6 -3.29 2.62 16.23
N ASP A 7 -2.01 2.98 16.35
CA ASP A 7 -0.97 2.47 15.48
C ASP A 7 -0.68 1.00 15.85
N PRO A 8 -0.89 0.04 14.94
CA PRO A 8 -0.67 -1.37 15.27
C PRO A 8 0.80 -1.70 15.59
N ASP A 9 1.77 -0.95 15.05
CA ASP A 9 3.21 -1.14 15.35
C ASP A 9 3.59 -0.62 16.74
N GLU A 10 2.88 0.38 17.24
CA GLU A 10 3.04 0.84 18.62
C GLU A 10 2.37 -0.13 19.61
N ILE A 11 1.14 -0.55 19.32
CA ILE A 11 0.39 -1.44 20.20
C ILE A 11 1.05 -2.82 20.31
N VAL A 12 1.61 -3.36 19.21
CA VAL A 12 2.32 -4.64 19.28
C VAL A 12 3.55 -4.57 20.19
N ALA A 13 4.27 -3.44 20.23
CA ALA A 13 5.43 -3.30 21.11
C ALA A 13 5.01 -3.51 22.58
N LEU A 14 3.89 -2.91 22.96
CA LEU A 14 3.29 -3.07 24.29
C LEU A 14 2.82 -4.51 24.55
N VAL A 15 2.12 -5.12 23.59
CA VAL A 15 1.65 -6.51 23.71
C VAL A 15 2.83 -7.47 23.85
N ASN A 16 3.87 -7.29 23.04
CA ASN A 16 5.08 -8.09 23.06
C ASN A 16 5.82 -7.94 24.40
N GLU A 17 5.97 -6.72 24.90
CA GLU A 17 6.54 -6.45 26.22
C GLU A 17 5.77 -7.18 27.33
N TRP A 18 4.44 -7.07 27.35
CA TRP A 18 3.62 -7.72 28.39
C TRP A 18 3.50 -9.24 28.24
N GLN A 19 3.80 -9.79 27.06
CA GLN A 19 3.95 -11.24 26.90
C GLN A 19 5.27 -11.73 27.50
N GLN A 20 6.35 -10.93 27.43
CA GLN A 20 7.67 -11.27 27.96
C GLN A 20 7.82 -10.93 29.46
N SER A 21 7.30 -9.79 29.87
CA SER A 21 7.40 -9.23 31.22
C SER A 21 6.01 -8.78 31.68
N ARG A 22 5.15 -9.75 31.96
CA ARG A 22 3.76 -9.49 32.37
C ARG A 22 3.72 -8.80 33.75
N PRO A 23 3.11 -7.61 33.88
CA PRO A 23 2.90 -6.98 35.18
C PRO A 23 2.10 -7.92 36.12
N PRO A 24 2.46 -8.04 37.41
CA PRO A 24 1.85 -9.05 38.30
C PRO A 24 0.32 -8.96 38.43
N GLN A 25 -0.22 -7.74 38.33
CA GLN A 25 -1.65 -7.47 38.43
C GLN A 25 -2.38 -7.52 37.09
N LEU A 26 -1.67 -7.62 35.96
CA LEU A 26 -2.27 -7.71 34.64
C LEU A 26 -2.83 -9.13 34.45
N ARG A 27 -4.17 -9.24 34.43
CA ARG A 27 -4.86 -10.52 34.23
C ARG A 27 -5.00 -10.86 32.76
N GLU A 28 -5.55 -9.93 31.99
CA GLU A 28 -6.02 -10.16 30.63
C GLU A 28 -5.94 -8.87 29.79
N LEU A 29 -5.88 -9.02 28.47
CA LEU A 29 -6.04 -7.93 27.51
C LEU A 29 -7.36 -8.09 26.78
N LEU A 30 -8.20 -7.05 26.84
CA LEU A 30 -9.54 -7.04 26.25
C LEU A 30 -9.55 -6.19 24.98
N TRP A 31 -9.89 -6.81 23.86
CA TRP A 31 -10.05 -6.13 22.57
C TRP A 31 -11.50 -5.67 22.40
N TYR A 32 -11.78 -4.44 22.83
CA TYR A 32 -13.15 -3.92 22.91
C TYR A 32 -13.87 -3.85 21.55
N ARG A 33 -13.15 -3.62 20.45
CA ARG A 33 -13.73 -3.46 19.11
C ARG A 33 -13.15 -4.47 18.13
N ILE A 34 -13.84 -5.59 17.99
CA ILE A 34 -13.49 -6.64 17.04
C ILE A 34 -13.74 -6.16 15.59
N PRO A 35 -12.79 -6.38 14.66
CA PRO A 35 -12.94 -6.05 13.25
C PRO A 35 -14.14 -6.70 12.59
N ILE A 36 -14.88 -5.91 11.80
CA ILE A 36 -15.86 -6.40 10.82
C ILE A 36 -15.51 -5.82 9.45
N ALA A 37 -15.85 -6.53 8.38
CA ALA A 37 -15.42 -6.18 7.02
C ALA A 37 -15.87 -4.77 6.57
N THR A 38 -17.03 -4.31 7.04
CA THR A 38 -17.63 -3.02 6.67
C THR A 38 -17.12 -1.84 7.51
N ASP A 39 -16.37 -2.10 8.59
CA ASP A 39 -15.88 -1.06 9.48
C ASP A 39 -14.55 -0.49 8.96
N MET A 40 -14.65 0.63 8.25
CA MET A 40 -13.50 1.31 7.68
C MET A 40 -12.60 1.98 8.74
N ARG A 41 -13.11 2.17 9.97
CA ARG A 41 -12.40 2.84 11.07
C ARG A 41 -11.77 1.87 12.06
N ASN A 42 -11.82 0.57 11.77
CA ASN A 42 -11.15 -0.45 12.56
C ASN A 42 -9.99 -1.05 11.77
N TRP A 43 -9.08 -1.69 12.49
CA TRP A 43 -8.09 -2.58 11.91
C TRP A 43 -8.76 -3.70 11.12
N ARG A 44 -8.07 -4.26 10.13
CA ARG A 44 -8.50 -5.51 9.51
C ARG A 44 -8.21 -6.66 10.46
N TRP A 45 -8.90 -7.79 10.27
CA TRP A 45 -8.72 -8.98 11.10
C TRP A 45 -7.27 -9.47 11.10
N VAL A 46 -6.61 -9.44 9.94
CA VAL A 46 -5.19 -9.80 9.79
C VAL A 46 -4.28 -8.93 10.63
N THR A 47 -4.54 -7.62 10.70
CA THR A 47 -3.80 -6.67 11.55
C THR A 47 -3.97 -7.01 13.02
N LEU A 48 -5.24 -7.15 13.48
CA LEU A 48 -5.52 -7.48 14.87
C LEU A 48 -4.89 -8.83 15.27
N SER A 49 -4.98 -9.84 14.41
CA SER A 49 -4.42 -11.15 14.66
C SER A 49 -2.91 -11.12 14.84
N ALA A 50 -2.18 -10.31 14.05
CA ALA A 50 -0.74 -10.13 14.21
C ALA A 50 -0.40 -9.46 15.56
N VAL A 51 -1.10 -8.36 15.88
CA VAL A 51 -0.92 -7.63 17.15
C VAL A 51 -1.23 -8.52 18.35
N MET A 52 -2.32 -9.27 18.33
CA MET A 52 -2.68 -10.23 19.40
C MET A 52 -1.61 -11.29 19.62
N ALA A 53 -0.94 -11.72 18.55
CA ALA A 53 0.17 -12.66 18.60
C ALA A 53 1.50 -12.03 19.04
N GLY A 54 1.52 -10.72 19.39
CA GLY A 54 2.73 -10.00 19.75
C GLY A 54 3.72 -9.86 18.58
N ARG A 55 3.24 -9.99 17.33
CA ARG A 55 4.05 -9.84 16.11
C ARG A 55 3.73 -8.53 15.40
N ARG A 56 4.75 -7.86 14.90
CA ARG A 56 4.54 -6.70 14.01
C ARG A 56 3.78 -7.17 12.76
N PRO A 57 2.68 -6.49 12.38
CA PRO A 57 2.02 -6.76 11.12
C PRO A 57 2.99 -6.57 9.94
N GLU A 58 2.90 -7.43 8.93
CA GLU A 58 3.72 -7.27 7.72
C GLU A 58 3.29 -6.02 6.93
N HIS A 59 4.25 -5.15 6.63
CA HIS A 59 4.07 -4.00 5.75
C HIS A 59 4.49 -4.37 4.32
N LYS A 60 3.54 -4.43 3.39
CA LYS A 60 3.82 -4.91 2.04
C LYS A 60 2.87 -4.37 0.99
N LEU A 61 3.44 -3.61 0.06
CA LEU A 61 2.77 -3.17 -1.15
C LEU A 61 3.34 -3.92 -2.36
N ASN A 62 2.46 -4.26 -3.29
CA ASN A 62 2.81 -4.85 -4.59
C ASN A 62 2.23 -3.99 -5.72
N VAL A 63 2.81 -4.11 -6.91
CA VAL A 63 2.21 -3.58 -8.14
C VAL A 63 1.48 -4.70 -8.85
N LEU A 64 0.22 -4.48 -9.20
CA LEU A 64 -0.56 -5.36 -10.06
C LEU A 64 -0.60 -4.79 -11.47
N GLN A 65 -0.52 -5.69 -12.44
CA GLN A 65 -0.64 -5.39 -13.87
C GLN A 65 -1.79 -6.23 -14.43
N GLU A 66 -2.73 -5.60 -15.12
CA GLU A 66 -3.88 -6.27 -15.74
C GLU A 66 -4.02 -5.82 -17.20
N GLY A 67 -4.43 -6.74 -18.07
CA GLY A 67 -4.54 -6.47 -19.51
C GLY A 67 -3.21 -6.60 -20.27
N GLU A 68 -3.30 -6.59 -21.59
CA GLU A 68 -2.14 -6.74 -22.49
C GLU A 68 -1.73 -5.43 -23.16
N ASN A 69 -2.71 -4.63 -23.63
CA ASN A 69 -2.50 -3.32 -24.25
C ASN A 69 -3.84 -2.56 -24.44
N PRO A 70 -4.28 -1.68 -23.52
CA PRO A 70 -3.47 -1.09 -22.46
C PRO A 70 -3.21 -2.06 -21.31
N ILE A 71 -2.11 -1.79 -20.59
CA ILE A 71 -1.77 -2.45 -19.33
C ILE A 71 -2.20 -1.53 -18.19
N ASP A 72 -3.19 -1.95 -17.43
CA ASP A 72 -3.66 -1.27 -16.22
C ASP A 72 -2.68 -1.53 -15.08
N LEU A 73 -2.31 -0.47 -14.37
CA LEU A 73 -1.45 -0.54 -13.19
C LEU A 73 -2.25 -0.21 -11.92
N SER A 74 -2.00 -0.99 -10.88
CA SER A 74 -2.58 -0.78 -9.55
C SER A 74 -1.55 -1.05 -8.45
N ILE A 75 -1.73 -0.40 -7.30
CA ILE A 75 -1.03 -0.75 -6.07
C ILE A 75 -1.96 -1.63 -5.23
N PHE A 76 -1.45 -2.75 -4.74
CA PHE A 76 -2.16 -3.69 -3.90
C PHE A 76 -1.45 -3.82 -2.56
N ASN A 77 -2.20 -3.72 -1.47
CA ASN A 77 -1.68 -3.99 -0.14
C ASN A 77 -1.76 -5.49 0.15
N ALA A 78 -0.61 -6.15 0.01
CA ALA A 78 -0.43 -7.57 0.27
C ALA A 78 0.00 -7.86 1.72
N GLY A 79 0.08 -6.83 2.57
CA GLY A 79 0.49 -6.93 3.97
C GLY A 79 -0.67 -7.13 4.93
N GLU A 80 -0.33 -7.01 6.21
CA GLU A 80 -1.24 -7.10 7.35
C GLU A 80 -1.53 -5.73 7.97
N ALA A 81 -0.80 -4.66 7.61
CA ALA A 81 -1.01 -3.30 8.10
C ALA A 81 -1.72 -2.40 7.07
N ASP A 82 -2.37 -1.35 7.55
CA ASP A 82 -2.80 -0.27 6.66
C ASP A 82 -1.59 0.51 6.13
N GLU A 83 -1.62 0.83 4.85
CA GLU A 83 -0.54 1.57 4.21
C GLU A 83 -0.98 2.97 3.82
N GLN A 84 -0.12 3.95 4.07
CA GLN A 84 -0.30 5.29 3.53
C GLN A 84 0.33 5.33 2.15
N LEU A 85 -0.48 5.50 1.10
CA LEU A 85 0.03 5.57 -0.26
C LEU A 85 0.78 6.87 -0.52
N ASN A 86 2.07 6.85 -0.24
CA ASN A 86 3.05 7.89 -0.54
C ASN A 86 4.05 7.45 -1.63
N ALA A 87 4.18 6.15 -1.89
CA ALA A 87 5.08 5.59 -2.90
C ALA A 87 4.54 5.79 -4.34
N GLY A 88 5.45 6.01 -5.28
CA GLY A 88 5.15 6.01 -6.71
C GLY A 88 5.24 4.61 -7.32
N VAL A 89 4.92 4.47 -8.60
CA VAL A 89 5.21 3.26 -9.39
C VAL A 89 6.06 3.64 -10.59
N THR A 90 7.19 2.95 -10.76
CA THR A 90 8.01 3.06 -11.96
C THR A 90 7.77 1.83 -12.81
N ALA A 91 7.33 2.06 -14.04
CA ALA A 91 7.18 1.05 -15.07
C ALA A 91 8.30 1.22 -16.10
N THR A 92 8.94 0.12 -16.49
CA THR A 92 10.03 0.09 -17.48
C THR A 92 9.77 -1.00 -18.51
N TRP A 93 10.10 -0.71 -19.76
CA TRP A 93 9.92 -1.62 -20.90
C TRP A 93 11.08 -1.45 -21.89
N THR A 94 11.21 -2.40 -22.81
CA THR A 94 12.18 -2.36 -23.90
C THR A 94 11.54 -2.78 -25.21
N GLY A 95 12.03 -2.22 -26.32
CA GLY A 95 11.63 -2.65 -27.66
C GLY A 95 10.20 -2.31 -28.08
N ALA A 96 9.50 -1.42 -27.36
CA ALA A 96 8.19 -0.91 -27.74
C ALA A 96 8.10 0.59 -27.47
N GLU A 97 7.29 1.29 -28.25
CA GLU A 97 7.06 2.72 -28.11
C GLU A 97 5.77 2.99 -27.33
N LEU A 98 5.84 3.91 -26.37
CA LEU A 98 4.66 4.31 -25.62
C LEU A 98 3.79 5.21 -26.50
N THR A 99 2.62 4.71 -26.89
CA THR A 99 1.68 5.42 -27.76
C THR A 99 0.74 6.32 -26.97
N ALA A 100 0.31 5.87 -25.79
CA ALA A 100 -0.55 6.65 -24.91
C ALA A 100 -0.37 6.22 -23.44
N SER A 101 -0.68 7.13 -22.53
CA SER A 101 -0.72 6.84 -21.10
C SER A 101 -1.72 7.76 -20.42
N ASP A 102 -2.28 7.31 -19.31
CA ASP A 102 -3.15 8.13 -18.47
C ASP A 102 -2.97 7.77 -16.99
N ALA A 103 -3.18 8.75 -16.13
CA ALA A 103 -3.16 8.60 -14.69
C ALA A 103 -4.56 8.84 -14.12
N LEU A 104 -4.98 7.96 -13.21
CA LEU A 104 -6.28 8.10 -12.54
C LEU A 104 -6.23 9.18 -11.46
N SER A 105 -7.42 9.60 -11.00
CA SER A 105 -7.58 10.64 -9.99
C SER A 105 -6.69 10.43 -8.75
N GLY A 106 -5.89 11.45 -8.43
CA GLY A 106 -4.93 11.45 -7.32
C GLY A 106 -3.52 11.00 -7.71
N TRP A 107 -3.29 10.71 -9.00
CA TRP A 107 -2.00 10.35 -9.57
C TRP A 107 -1.64 11.27 -10.75
N SER A 108 -0.35 11.32 -11.07
CA SER A 108 0.17 11.83 -12.34
C SER A 108 1.10 10.80 -12.94
N VAL A 109 1.23 10.81 -14.27
CA VAL A 109 2.21 10.01 -14.99
C VAL A 109 3.16 10.94 -15.74
N ARG A 110 4.46 10.64 -15.65
CA ARG A 110 5.48 11.20 -16.52
C ARG A 110 6.13 10.06 -17.29
N SER A 111 6.23 10.20 -18.60
CA SER A 111 6.83 9.20 -19.47
C SER A 111 8.07 9.73 -20.16
N GLU A 112 9.06 8.86 -20.29
CA GLU A 112 10.32 9.04 -21.00
C GLU A 112 10.58 7.78 -21.83
N HIS A 113 11.61 7.77 -22.68
CA HIS A 113 11.95 6.59 -23.48
C HIS A 113 12.21 5.37 -22.58
N GLY A 114 11.38 4.32 -22.73
CA GLY A 114 11.50 3.07 -21.99
C GLY A 114 11.05 3.11 -20.52
N ARG A 115 10.47 4.23 -20.05
CA ARG A 115 10.10 4.41 -18.64
C ARG A 115 8.88 5.30 -18.42
N ALA A 116 8.01 4.93 -17.50
CA ALA A 116 6.92 5.77 -17.00
C ALA A 116 6.92 5.76 -15.47
N ILE A 117 6.71 6.93 -14.87
CA ILE A 117 6.70 7.13 -13.42
C ILE A 117 5.36 7.70 -13.01
N PHE A 118 4.61 6.92 -12.25
CA PHE A 118 3.37 7.30 -11.60
C PHE A 118 3.67 7.86 -10.22
N ASN A 119 3.26 9.09 -9.96
CA ASN A 119 3.43 9.75 -8.66
C ASN A 119 2.08 10.11 -8.05
N VAL A 120 1.99 10.01 -6.73
CA VAL A 120 0.83 10.52 -5.99
C VAL A 120 0.81 12.05 -6.08
N THR A 121 -0.33 12.64 -6.45
CA THR A 121 -0.50 14.10 -6.54
C THR A 121 -1.41 14.66 -5.46
N THR A 122 -2.20 13.80 -4.81
CA THR A 122 -3.06 14.23 -3.72
C THR A 122 -2.24 14.48 -2.45
N SER A 123 -2.48 15.61 -1.79
CA SER A 123 -1.88 15.94 -0.49
C SER A 123 -2.48 15.14 0.67
N LYS A 124 -3.62 14.46 0.45
CA LYS A 124 -4.22 13.56 1.44
C LYS A 124 -3.62 12.18 1.27
N SER A 125 -2.92 11.68 2.30
CA SER A 125 -2.49 10.29 2.32
C SER A 125 -3.71 9.38 2.16
N VAL A 126 -3.71 8.59 1.09
CA VAL A 126 -4.77 7.62 0.85
C VAL A 126 -4.42 6.38 1.65
N ARG A 127 -5.21 6.09 2.69
CA ARG A 127 -5.12 4.83 3.42
C ARG A 127 -5.54 3.67 2.52
N LEU A 128 -4.66 2.70 2.33
CA LEU A 128 -4.94 1.44 1.63
C LEU A 128 -4.94 0.30 2.66
N PRO A 129 -6.10 -0.27 3.01
CA PRO A 129 -6.15 -1.35 3.98
C PRO A 129 -5.58 -2.66 3.42
N PRO A 130 -5.22 -3.63 4.27
CA PRO A 130 -4.86 -4.99 3.85
C PRO A 130 -5.86 -5.59 2.87
N GLY A 131 -5.36 -6.19 1.79
CA GLY A 131 -6.17 -6.72 0.69
C GLY A 131 -6.82 -5.65 -0.20
N GLY A 132 -6.58 -4.37 0.06
CA GLY A 132 -7.07 -3.26 -0.73
C GLY A 132 -6.27 -3.06 -2.01
N THR A 133 -6.96 -2.63 -3.06
CA THR A 133 -6.34 -2.27 -4.36
C THR A 133 -6.66 -0.81 -4.71
N ARG A 134 -5.65 -0.09 -5.20
CA ARG A 134 -5.78 1.26 -5.75
C ARG A 134 -5.30 1.26 -7.19
N LYS A 135 -6.22 1.45 -8.14
CA LYS A 135 -5.86 1.71 -9.54
C LYS A 135 -5.16 3.06 -9.65
N ILE A 136 -4.07 3.13 -10.43
CA ILE A 136 -3.25 4.35 -10.55
C ILE A 136 -3.22 4.91 -11.97
N GLY A 137 -3.45 4.09 -12.99
CA GLY A 137 -3.38 4.51 -14.38
C GLY A 137 -3.11 3.33 -15.31
N TRP A 138 -2.84 3.63 -16.58
CA TRP A 138 -2.56 2.62 -17.60
C TRP A 138 -1.54 3.13 -18.61
N LEU A 139 -0.88 2.18 -19.27
CA LEU A 139 0.08 2.43 -20.35
C LEU A 139 -0.35 1.68 -21.61
N ARG A 140 -0.24 2.32 -22.77
CA ARG A 140 -0.52 1.74 -24.07
C ARG A 140 0.68 1.85 -24.98
N PHE A 141 1.02 0.75 -25.61
CA PHE A 141 2.17 0.62 -26.48
C PHE A 141 1.74 0.41 -27.93
N ASP A 142 2.66 0.64 -28.86
CA ASP A 142 2.48 0.35 -30.29
C ASP A 142 2.35 -1.15 -30.57
N GLN A 143 2.95 -1.98 -29.71
CA GLN A 143 2.87 -3.43 -29.72
C GLN A 143 2.86 -4.01 -28.30
N THR A 144 2.48 -5.28 -28.17
CA THR A 144 2.59 -5.99 -26.88
C THR A 144 4.03 -5.99 -26.40
N THR A 145 4.25 -5.63 -25.14
CA THR A 145 5.59 -5.51 -24.56
C THR A 145 5.66 -6.14 -23.19
N ASN A 146 6.89 -6.46 -22.74
CA ASN A 146 7.12 -6.92 -21.39
C ASN A 146 7.32 -5.71 -20.47
N LEU A 147 6.26 -5.34 -19.74
CA LEU A 147 6.31 -4.26 -18.77
C LEU A 147 6.77 -4.78 -17.40
N ARG A 148 7.83 -4.20 -16.86
CA ARG A 148 8.25 -4.41 -15.47
C ARG A 148 7.86 -3.21 -14.65
N ALA A 149 7.02 -3.41 -13.64
CA ALA A 149 6.60 -2.36 -12.73
C ALA A 149 7.08 -2.63 -11.30
N LYS A 150 7.58 -1.59 -10.63
CA LYS A 150 8.04 -1.63 -9.25
C LYS A 150 7.57 -0.41 -8.48
N LEU A 151 7.38 -0.58 -7.18
CA LEU A 151 7.20 0.57 -6.29
C LEU A 151 8.46 1.44 -6.29
N SER A 152 8.24 2.74 -6.20
CA SER A 152 9.29 3.75 -6.14
C SER A 152 9.19 4.42 -4.79
N ASN A 153 10.27 4.33 -4.00
CA ASN A 153 10.39 5.15 -2.81
C ASN A 153 10.53 6.62 -3.25
N GLN A 154 9.92 7.56 -2.51
CA GLN A 154 10.02 9.01 -2.75
C GLN A 154 11.45 9.58 -2.60
N SER A 155 12.47 8.74 -2.56
CA SER A 155 13.88 9.12 -2.31
C SER A 155 14.64 9.42 -3.60
N GLU A 156 14.06 10.16 -4.54
CA GLU A 156 14.86 10.89 -5.53
C GLU A 156 14.40 12.35 -5.55
N PRO A 157 15.18 13.27 -4.97
CA PRO A 157 14.92 14.68 -5.17
C PRO A 157 15.10 14.99 -6.66
N LEU A 158 14.16 15.75 -7.21
CA LEU A 158 14.28 16.41 -8.51
C LEU A 158 15.62 17.17 -8.53
N ARG A 159 16.55 16.73 -9.38
CA ARG A 159 17.66 17.57 -9.83
C ARG A 159 17.31 18.18 -11.17
#